data_AF-A0A9D9LF23-F1
#
_entry.id   AF-A0A9D9LF23-F1
#
_cell.length_a   1.000
_cell.length_b   1.000
_cell.length_c   1.000
_cell.angle_alpha   90.00
_cell.angle_beta   90.00
_cell.angle_gamma   90.00
#
_symmetry.space_group_name_H-M   'P 1'
#
loop_
_entity.id
_entity.type
_entity.pdbx_description
1 polymer ?
#
loop_
_entity_poly.entity_id
_entity_poly.type
_entity_poly.pdbx_seq_one_letter_code
_entity_poly.pdbx_strand_id
1 'polypeptide(L)'
;MANLRKWVKIPYNLLLDKELRINISPLLLHIFETMNIRNWVDLEEVYYKVLKDIASQENVGYDSPKDLDQDLKVLKEILIQYLSQISIDKSIIKPLIQELIYEPIQVQDISVAGKTFLDDFLRHRLQAEKSEIKAILLKYKLPLFDYLPEIIEYQRRSPLFEDHLKKLSNKANTIPDYFTLPDNILLLNFNYTNTANFYIEGSFVANINHIHGVLATPESVIFGYGDELDSDYEKLKSLNNNDFLQNMKSIKYLESDNYRKLLLFADSAPFQIYIMGHSCGISDRTLLNTLFEHKNCISIKPFYYQISDTEDNYLEIVQNISRNFNNMQAMRDKVVNKTFCKPFSVKS
;
A
#
# COMPACT_ATOMS: atom_id res chain seq x y z
N MET A 1 -10.20 29.41 11.94
CA MET A 1 -10.32 30.29 10.76
C MET A 1 -10.52 29.42 9.54
N ALA A 2 -11.40 29.85 8.64
CA ALA A 2 -12.04 29.09 7.59
C ALA A 2 -11.07 28.46 6.57
N ASN A 3 -11.39 27.25 6.10
CA ASN A 3 -11.26 26.94 4.69
C ASN A 3 -12.46 26.11 4.25
N LEU A 4 -13.36 26.79 3.54
CA LEU A 4 -14.53 26.22 2.90
C LEU A 4 -14.10 25.19 1.86
N ARG A 5 -14.20 23.89 2.16
CA ARG A 5 -14.44 22.89 1.12
C ARG A 5 -15.93 22.89 0.81
N LYS A 6 -16.39 23.94 0.13
CA LYS A 6 -17.63 23.86 -0.64
C LYS A 6 -17.35 22.91 -1.79
N TRP A 7 -17.75 21.65 -1.64
CA TRP A 7 -17.92 20.75 -2.76
C TRP A 7 -18.87 21.44 -3.73
N VAL A 8 -18.36 21.81 -4.91
CA VAL A 8 -19.20 22.27 -5.99
C VAL A 8 -19.99 21.04 -6.43
N LYS A 9 -21.24 20.96 -5.97
CA LYS A 9 -22.24 20.07 -6.55
C LYS A 9 -22.45 20.60 -7.96
N ILE A 10 -21.77 20.05 -8.97
CA ILE A 10 -22.05 20.38 -10.36
C ILE A 10 -23.43 19.76 -10.64
N PRO A 11 -24.51 20.55 -10.70
CA PRO A 11 -25.81 20.02 -11.03
C PRO A 11 -25.73 19.58 -12.49
N TYR A 12 -26.20 18.37 -12.79
CA TYR A 12 -26.33 17.84 -14.15
C TYR A 12 -27.01 18.84 -15.12
N ASN A 13 -27.81 19.76 -14.58
CA ASN A 13 -28.52 20.80 -15.33
C ASN A 13 -27.64 21.97 -15.84
N LEU A 14 -26.35 22.06 -15.47
CA LEU A 14 -25.41 23.04 -16.03
C LEU A 14 -24.81 22.61 -17.37
N LEU A 15 -25.03 21.35 -17.79
CA LEU A 15 -24.61 20.82 -19.10
C LEU A 15 -25.63 21.07 -20.21
N LEU A 16 -26.78 21.68 -19.89
CA LEU A 16 -27.85 22.03 -20.83
C LEU A 16 -28.08 23.54 -20.93
N ASP A 17 -27.14 24.36 -20.45
CA ASP A 17 -27.18 25.79 -20.73
C ASP A 17 -26.66 26.05 -22.14
N LYS A 18 -27.45 26.75 -22.94
CA LYS A 18 -27.48 26.69 -24.42
C LYS A 18 -26.25 27.25 -25.15
N GLU A 19 -25.13 27.53 -24.48
CA GLU A 19 -23.96 28.18 -25.12
C GLU A 19 -22.58 27.55 -24.82
N LEU A 20 -22.48 26.46 -24.04
CA LEU A 20 -21.24 25.68 -23.93
C LEU A 20 -21.43 24.24 -24.41
N ARG A 21 -21.15 23.99 -25.69
CA ARG A 21 -20.96 22.62 -26.19
C ARG A 21 -19.59 22.10 -25.73
N ILE A 22 -19.52 21.62 -24.49
CA ILE A 22 -18.36 20.84 -24.05
C ILE A 22 -18.53 19.45 -24.67
N ASN A 23 -17.61 19.05 -25.54
CA ASN A 23 -17.57 17.69 -26.05
C ASN A 23 -17.06 16.78 -24.92
N ILE A 24 -17.96 16.08 -24.24
CA ILE A 24 -17.64 15.18 -23.14
C ILE A 24 -17.32 13.82 -23.75
N SER A 25 -16.15 13.27 -23.43
CA SER A 25 -15.78 11.94 -23.89
C SER A 25 -16.65 10.84 -23.25
N PRO A 26 -16.87 9.70 -23.93
CA PRO A 26 -17.69 8.62 -23.37
C PRO A 26 -17.20 8.12 -22.00
N LEU A 27 -15.87 8.01 -21.80
CA LEU A 27 -15.27 7.62 -20.52
C LEU A 27 -15.65 8.60 -19.41
N LEU A 28 -15.64 9.90 -19.69
CA LEU A 28 -16.02 10.91 -18.72
C LEU A 28 -17.53 10.82 -18.37
N LEU A 29 -18.39 10.44 -19.33
CA LEU A 29 -19.79 10.13 -19.05
C LEU A 29 -19.94 8.91 -18.12
N HIS A 30 -19.27 7.80 -18.43
CA HIS A 30 -19.26 6.58 -17.57
C HIS A 30 -18.77 6.88 -16.15
N ILE A 31 -17.74 7.74 -16.03
CA ILE A 31 -17.21 8.22 -14.75
C ILE A 31 -18.28 9.03 -13.99
N PHE A 32 -18.96 9.97 -14.65
CA PHE A 32 -20.00 10.79 -14.02
C PHE A 32 -21.22 9.98 -13.59
N GLU A 33 -21.65 9.02 -14.41
CA GLU A 33 -22.73 8.09 -14.06
C GLU A 33 -22.39 7.28 -12.81
N THR A 34 -21.16 6.76 -12.74
CA THR A 34 -20.68 6.01 -11.57
C THR A 34 -20.59 6.90 -10.32
N MET A 35 -20.07 8.13 -10.46
CA MET A 35 -20.01 9.10 -9.36
C MET A 35 -21.39 9.47 -8.83
N ASN A 36 -22.39 9.65 -9.69
CA ASN A 36 -23.75 9.97 -9.28
C ASN A 36 -24.39 8.86 -8.42
N ILE A 37 -23.97 7.62 -8.62
CA ILE A 37 -24.48 6.46 -7.87
C ILE A 37 -23.74 6.32 -6.53
N ARG A 38 -22.41 6.49 -6.51
CA ARG A 38 -21.56 6.09 -5.38
C ARG A 38 -20.96 7.26 -4.58
N ASN A 39 -21.12 8.51 -5.01
CA ASN A 39 -20.43 9.71 -4.47
C ASN A 39 -18.88 9.64 -4.49
N TRP A 40 -18.32 8.60 -5.12
CA TRP A 40 -16.89 8.35 -5.32
C TRP A 40 -16.74 7.49 -6.58
N VAL A 41 -15.57 7.53 -7.23
CA VAL A 41 -15.28 6.72 -8.41
C VAL A 41 -13.84 6.23 -8.38
N ASP A 42 -13.65 4.96 -8.70
CA ASP A 42 -12.34 4.42 -9.06
C ASP A 42 -12.23 4.49 -10.59
N LEU A 43 -11.35 5.36 -11.07
CA LEU A 43 -11.18 5.61 -12.51
C LEU A 43 -10.64 4.37 -13.24
N GLU A 44 -9.81 3.58 -12.57
CA GLU A 44 -9.20 2.38 -13.12
C GLU A 44 -10.22 1.24 -13.24
N GLU A 45 -11.12 1.12 -12.25
CA GLU A 45 -12.25 0.18 -12.30
C GLU A 45 -13.24 0.55 -13.42
N VAL A 46 -13.57 1.83 -13.59
CA VAL A 46 -14.47 2.29 -14.67
C VAL A 46 -13.85 2.03 -16.03
N TYR A 47 -12.58 2.40 -16.23
CA TYR A 47 -11.86 2.12 -17.47
C TYR A 47 -11.85 0.63 -17.78
N TYR A 48 -11.52 -0.21 -16.78
CA TYR A 48 -11.48 -1.67 -16.98
C TYR A 48 -12.85 -2.23 -17.35
N LYS A 49 -13.93 -1.75 -16.71
CA LYS A 49 -15.29 -2.13 -17.06
C LYS A 49 -15.60 -1.80 -18.52
N VAL A 50 -15.38 -0.55 -18.95
CA VAL A 50 -15.64 -0.14 -20.33
C VAL A 50 -14.81 -0.95 -21.33
N LEU A 51 -13.56 -1.27 -20.97
CA LEU A 51 -12.69 -2.14 -21.78
C LEU A 51 -13.29 -3.54 -21.99
N LYS A 52 -13.90 -4.12 -20.94
CA LYS A 52 -14.62 -5.40 -21.02
C LYS A 52 -15.89 -5.32 -21.85
N ASP A 53 -16.61 -4.21 -21.75
CA ASP A 53 -17.83 -3.98 -22.52
C ASP A 53 -17.50 -3.84 -24.02
N ILE A 54 -16.40 -3.16 -24.38
CA ILE A 54 -15.86 -3.11 -25.75
C ILE A 54 -15.51 -4.52 -26.25
N ALA A 55 -14.80 -5.30 -25.44
CA ALA A 55 -14.43 -6.69 -25.78
C ALA A 55 -15.66 -7.59 -26.01
N SER A 56 -16.77 -7.29 -25.32
CA SER A 56 -18.05 -7.98 -25.45
C SER A 56 -18.94 -7.43 -26.57
N GLN A 57 -18.43 -6.47 -27.37
CA GLN A 57 -19.15 -5.80 -28.45
C GLN A 57 -20.39 -5.03 -27.99
N GLU A 58 -20.39 -4.56 -26.74
CA GLU A 58 -21.44 -3.68 -26.22
C GLU A 58 -21.27 -2.25 -26.75
N ASN A 59 -22.39 -1.55 -26.97
CA ASN A 59 -22.34 -0.16 -27.40
C ASN A 59 -22.09 0.77 -26.21
N VAL A 60 -20.80 1.03 -25.94
CA VAL A 60 -20.35 1.89 -24.82
C VAL A 60 -19.74 3.22 -25.28
N GLY A 61 -19.98 3.60 -26.54
CA GLY A 61 -19.50 4.86 -27.12
C GLY A 61 -18.08 4.81 -27.68
N TYR A 62 -17.52 3.61 -27.84
CA TYR A 62 -16.20 3.39 -28.43
C TYR A 62 -16.25 2.32 -29.53
N ASP A 63 -15.60 2.61 -30.65
CA ASP A 63 -15.45 1.64 -31.74
C ASP A 63 -14.26 0.69 -31.50
N SER A 64 -13.27 1.14 -30.73
CA SER A 64 -12.07 0.37 -30.40
C SER A 64 -11.50 0.71 -29.02
N PRO A 65 -10.72 -0.20 -28.39
CA PRO A 65 -10.01 0.09 -27.15
C PRO A 65 -9.01 1.26 -27.28
N LYS A 66 -8.49 1.54 -28.49
CA LYS A 66 -7.57 2.68 -28.73
C LYS A 66 -8.22 4.02 -28.42
N ASP A 67 -9.50 4.16 -28.72
CA ASP A 67 -10.23 5.41 -28.49
C ASP A 67 -10.42 5.64 -26.99
N LEU A 68 -10.72 4.58 -26.25
CA LEU A 68 -10.76 4.57 -24.78
C LEU A 68 -9.38 4.88 -24.17
N ASP A 69 -8.30 4.31 -24.71
CA ASP A 69 -6.93 4.58 -24.28
C ASP A 69 -6.54 6.05 -24.43
N GLN A 70 -6.98 6.69 -25.52
CA GLN A 70 -6.71 8.09 -25.77
C GLN A 70 -7.42 8.98 -24.74
N ASP A 71 -8.63 8.63 -24.32
CA ASP A 71 -9.34 9.34 -23.24
C ASP A 71 -8.66 9.13 -21.88
N LEU A 72 -8.22 7.90 -21.57
CA LEU A 72 -7.48 7.64 -20.32
C LEU A 72 -6.16 8.42 -20.29
N LYS A 73 -5.47 8.54 -21.44
CA LYS A 73 -4.25 9.33 -21.56
C LYS A 73 -4.50 10.81 -21.24
N VAL A 74 -5.58 11.41 -21.76
CA VAL A 74 -5.94 12.80 -21.44
C VAL A 74 -6.20 12.96 -19.94
N LEU A 75 -6.94 12.03 -19.32
CA LEU A 75 -7.17 12.04 -17.87
C LEU A 75 -5.86 11.94 -17.07
N LYS A 76 -4.94 11.07 -17.49
CA LYS A 76 -3.60 10.95 -16.90
C LYS A 76 -2.82 12.27 -16.98
N GLU A 77 -2.81 12.92 -18.14
CA GLU A 77 -2.11 14.21 -18.34
C GLU A 77 -2.68 15.31 -17.44
N ILE A 78 -4.01 15.41 -17.34
CA ILE A 78 -4.69 16.35 -16.44
C ILE A 78 -4.39 16.05 -14.98
N LEU A 79 -4.40 14.77 -14.59
CA LEU A 79 -4.05 14.34 -13.23
C LEU A 79 -2.62 14.75 -12.87
N ILE A 80 -1.65 14.49 -13.75
CA ILE A 80 -0.25 14.86 -13.55
C ILE A 80 -0.12 16.37 -13.41
N GLN A 81 -0.78 17.14 -14.28
CA GLN A 81 -0.77 18.61 -14.22
C GLN A 81 -1.32 19.12 -12.88
N TYR A 82 -2.46 18.58 -12.44
CA TYR A 82 -3.08 18.95 -11.17
C TYR A 82 -2.16 18.63 -9.98
N LEU A 83 -1.65 17.40 -9.91
CA LEU A 83 -0.78 16.97 -8.80
C LEU A 83 0.53 17.76 -8.75
N SER A 84 1.06 18.19 -9.90
CA SER A 84 2.27 19.02 -9.97
C SER A 84 2.06 20.44 -9.43
N GLN A 85 0.81 20.90 -9.32
CA GLN A 85 0.47 22.20 -8.73
C GLN A 85 0.28 22.14 -7.21
N ILE A 86 0.18 20.94 -6.64
CA ILE A 86 0.00 20.77 -5.20
C ILE A 86 1.36 21.01 -4.51
N SER A 87 1.43 22.07 -3.72
CA SER A 87 2.57 22.30 -2.82
C SER A 87 2.43 21.39 -1.59
N ILE A 88 3.37 20.46 -1.41
CA ILE A 88 3.44 19.58 -0.24
C ILE A 88 4.73 19.90 0.51
N ASP A 89 4.60 20.23 1.79
CA ASP A 89 5.72 20.46 2.68
C ASP A 89 5.64 19.56 3.93
N LYS A 90 6.67 19.63 4.78
CA LYS A 90 6.82 18.77 5.96
C LYS A 90 5.70 18.93 7.01
N SER A 91 4.83 19.95 6.92
CA SER A 91 3.69 20.12 7.81
C SER A 91 2.65 19.01 7.70
N ILE A 92 2.65 18.23 6.60
CA ILE A 92 1.77 17.08 6.44
C ILE A 92 2.21 15.86 7.26
N ILE A 93 3.45 15.84 7.74
CA ILE A 93 3.99 14.73 8.52
C ILE A 93 3.18 14.60 9.81
N LYS A 94 2.56 13.44 9.97
CA LYS A 94 1.89 13.04 11.21
C LYS A 94 2.86 12.20 12.04
N PRO A 95 3.23 12.63 13.27
CA PRO A 95 4.15 11.87 14.13
C PRO A 95 3.73 10.42 14.32
N LEU A 96 2.43 10.17 14.51
CA LEU A 96 1.88 8.81 14.63
C LEU A 96 2.26 7.90 13.45
N ILE A 97 2.19 8.40 12.21
CA ILE A 97 2.54 7.59 11.03
C ILE A 97 4.04 7.28 11.04
N GLN A 98 4.87 8.25 11.41
CA GLN A 98 6.31 8.05 11.54
C GLN A 98 6.62 7.01 12.63
N GLU A 99 5.98 7.10 13.78
CA GLU A 99 6.11 6.11 14.87
C GLU A 99 5.74 4.71 14.40
N LEU A 100 4.61 4.56 13.68
CA LEU A 100 4.17 3.26 13.17
C LEU A 100 5.11 2.66 12.11
N ILE A 101 5.79 3.49 11.31
CA ILE A 101 6.76 3.01 10.31
C ILE A 101 7.95 2.33 10.98
N TYR A 102 8.39 2.85 12.13
CA TYR A 102 9.58 2.38 12.84
C TYR A 102 9.26 1.55 14.08
N GLU A 103 7.98 1.20 14.33
CA GLU A 103 7.61 0.45 15.54
C GLU A 103 8.23 -0.96 15.52
N PRO A 104 8.63 -1.50 16.68
CA PRO A 104 9.13 -2.86 16.76
C PRO A 104 8.06 -3.89 16.43
N ILE A 105 8.47 -5.02 15.84
CA ILE A 105 7.59 -6.13 15.49
C ILE A 105 6.92 -6.68 16.75
N GLN A 106 5.60 -6.81 16.71
CA GLN A 106 4.82 -7.40 17.79
C GLN A 106 4.67 -8.89 17.59
N VAL A 107 5.13 -9.70 18.55
CA VAL A 107 5.10 -11.18 18.46
C VAL A 107 3.70 -11.72 18.19
N GLN A 108 2.66 -11.11 18.77
CA GLN A 108 1.27 -11.52 18.60
C GLN A 108 0.69 -11.26 17.20
N ASP A 109 1.37 -10.44 16.38
CA ASP A 109 0.92 -10.09 15.03
C ASP A 109 1.41 -11.14 14.01
N ILE A 110 2.37 -11.99 14.38
CA ILE A 110 2.97 -12.96 13.46
C ILE A 110 2.07 -14.20 13.30
N SER A 111 1.94 -14.66 12.06
CA SER A 111 1.12 -15.82 11.73
C SER A 111 1.65 -17.11 12.36
N VAL A 112 0.80 -18.15 12.46
CA VAL A 112 1.22 -19.44 12.98
C VAL A 112 2.31 -20.04 12.10
N ALA A 113 2.16 -19.95 10.77
CA ALA A 113 3.18 -20.40 9.82
C ALA A 113 4.47 -19.58 9.88
N GLY A 114 4.40 -18.32 10.29
CA GLY A 114 5.53 -17.40 10.41
C GLY A 114 6.36 -17.56 11.68
N LYS A 115 5.88 -18.34 12.66
CA LYS A 115 6.47 -18.42 14.00
C LYS A 115 7.93 -18.87 13.99
N THR A 116 8.29 -19.85 13.16
CA THR A 116 9.68 -20.35 13.09
C THR A 116 10.63 -19.26 12.59
N PHE A 117 10.23 -18.46 11.60
CA PHE A 117 11.03 -17.33 11.12
C PHE A 117 11.24 -16.27 12.19
N LEU A 118 10.19 -15.97 12.98
CA LEU A 118 10.31 -15.05 14.11
C LEU A 118 11.24 -15.60 15.19
N ASP A 119 11.10 -16.88 15.55
CA ASP A 119 11.94 -17.51 16.57
C ASP A 119 13.42 -17.48 16.17
N ASP A 120 13.74 -17.78 14.90
CA ASP A 120 15.10 -17.71 14.37
C ASP A 120 15.65 -16.29 14.41
N PHE A 121 14.86 -15.30 14.00
CA PHE A 121 15.22 -13.88 14.07
C PHE A 121 15.51 -13.42 15.51
N LEU A 122 14.64 -13.78 16.46
CA LEU A 122 14.78 -13.42 17.87
C LEU A 122 15.98 -14.14 18.52
N ARG A 123 16.23 -15.41 18.18
CA ARG A 123 17.44 -16.14 18.63
C ARG A 123 18.71 -15.43 18.15
N HIS A 124 18.76 -15.07 16.87
CA HIS A 124 19.87 -14.33 16.31
C HIS A 124 20.07 -12.98 17.03
N ARG A 125 19.00 -12.20 17.22
CA ARG A 125 19.05 -10.92 17.95
C ARG A 125 19.53 -11.07 19.39
N LEU A 126 19.11 -12.12 20.09
CA LEU A 126 19.53 -12.40 21.46
C LEU A 126 21.00 -12.78 21.57
N GLN A 127 21.56 -13.43 20.55
CA GLN A 127 22.96 -13.90 20.52
C GLN A 127 23.92 -12.95 19.80
N ALA A 128 23.41 -11.88 19.19
CA ALA A 128 24.17 -10.93 18.39
C ALA A 128 25.36 -10.33 19.15
N GLU A 129 26.48 -10.18 18.46
CA GLU A 129 27.67 -9.55 19.00
C GLU A 129 27.52 -8.03 19.14
N LYS A 130 28.39 -7.41 19.97
CA LYS A 130 28.40 -5.96 20.21
C LYS A 130 28.53 -5.13 18.93
N SER A 131 29.24 -5.62 17.93
CA SER A 131 29.40 -4.98 16.61
C SER A 131 28.08 -4.93 15.84
N GLU A 132 27.34 -6.04 15.82
CA GLU A 132 26.03 -6.15 15.15
C GLU A 132 24.98 -5.29 15.84
N ILE A 133 24.92 -5.32 17.17
CA ILE A 133 24.01 -4.46 17.96
C ILE A 133 24.27 -2.99 17.60
N LYS A 134 25.54 -2.55 17.58
CA LYS A 134 25.91 -1.19 17.19
C LYS A 134 25.46 -0.83 15.78
N ALA A 135 25.60 -1.75 14.82
CA ALA A 135 25.21 -1.51 13.44
C ALA A 135 23.72 -1.22 13.32
N ILE A 136 22.87 -1.98 14.02
CA ILE A 136 21.41 -1.77 14.04
C ILE A 136 21.05 -0.48 14.75
N LEU A 137 21.62 -0.21 15.94
CA LEU A 137 21.36 1.04 16.65
C LEU A 137 21.72 2.26 15.80
N LEU A 138 22.84 2.22 15.07
CA LEU A 138 23.24 3.29 14.15
C LEU A 138 22.27 3.45 12.97
N LYS A 139 21.78 2.34 12.39
CA LYS A 139 20.76 2.40 11.32
C LYS A 139 19.50 3.15 11.78
N TYR A 140 19.09 2.92 13.02
CA TYR A 140 17.94 3.57 13.65
C TYR A 140 18.27 4.93 14.29
N LYS A 141 19.53 5.38 14.24
CA LYS A 141 20.01 6.60 14.89
C LYS A 141 19.75 6.64 16.41
N LEU A 142 19.77 5.48 17.06
CA LEU A 142 19.62 5.35 18.50
C LEU A 142 20.96 5.63 19.21
N PRO A 143 20.98 6.44 20.28
CA PRO A 143 22.20 6.74 21.03
C PRO A 143 22.87 5.48 21.60
N LEU A 144 24.07 5.17 21.10
CA LEU A 144 24.80 3.98 21.53
C LEU A 144 25.10 3.94 23.04
N PHE A 145 25.31 5.11 23.66
CA PHE A 145 25.64 5.19 25.08
C PHE A 145 24.48 4.76 25.98
N ASP A 146 23.25 5.05 25.57
CA ASP A 146 22.04 4.75 26.35
C ASP A 146 21.58 3.31 26.11
N TYR A 147 21.51 2.89 24.84
CA TYR A 147 20.89 1.62 24.45
C TYR A 147 21.83 0.42 24.59
N LEU A 148 23.12 0.56 24.26
CA LEU A 148 24.03 -0.59 24.21
C LEU A 148 24.25 -1.25 25.59
N PRO A 149 24.46 -0.51 26.70
CA PRO A 149 24.59 -1.13 28.01
C PRO A 149 23.31 -1.86 28.44
N GLU A 150 22.14 -1.31 28.13
CA GLU A 150 20.84 -1.90 28.46
C GLU A 150 20.65 -3.25 27.76
N ILE A 151 20.96 -3.32 26.46
CA ILE A 151 20.86 -4.54 25.65
C ILE A 151 21.83 -5.62 26.16
N ILE A 152 23.09 -5.26 26.42
CA ILE A 152 24.10 -6.20 26.92
C ILE A 152 23.72 -6.74 28.30
N GLU A 153 23.24 -5.87 29.20
CA GLU A 153 22.80 -6.28 30.53
C GLU A 153 21.56 -7.20 30.45
N TYR A 154 20.64 -6.93 29.52
CA TYR A 154 19.52 -7.81 29.26
C TYR A 154 19.99 -9.20 28.78
N GLN A 155 20.87 -9.27 27.77
CA GLN A 155 21.43 -10.54 27.27
C GLN A 155 22.08 -11.34 28.41
N ARG A 156 22.82 -10.67 29.30
CA ARG A 156 23.47 -11.29 30.46
C ARG A 156 22.46 -11.84 31.49
N ARG A 157 21.37 -11.11 31.75
CA ARG A 157 20.32 -11.51 32.71
C ARG A 157 19.33 -12.51 32.14
N SER A 158 19.20 -12.62 30.82
CA SER A 158 18.21 -13.46 30.15
C SER A 158 18.78 -14.14 28.91
N PRO A 159 19.80 -15.02 29.08
CA PRO A 159 20.48 -15.66 27.97
C PRO A 159 19.65 -16.80 27.33
N LEU A 160 18.67 -17.34 28.06
CA LEU A 160 17.83 -18.42 27.59
C LEU A 160 16.72 -17.89 26.69
N PHE A 161 16.64 -18.43 25.48
CA PHE A 161 15.64 -18.01 24.50
C PHE A 161 14.20 -18.19 24.98
N GLU A 162 13.89 -19.30 25.67
CA GLU A 162 12.53 -19.56 26.16
C GLU A 162 12.06 -18.50 27.16
N ASP A 163 12.97 -17.99 28.01
CA ASP A 163 12.68 -16.90 28.93
C ASP A 163 12.47 -15.58 28.19
N HIS A 164 13.30 -15.31 27.17
CA HIS A 164 13.17 -14.13 26.31
C HIS A 164 11.81 -14.11 25.59
N LEU A 165 11.45 -15.22 24.94
CA LEU A 165 10.17 -15.37 24.24
C LEU A 165 8.98 -15.19 25.19
N LYS A 166 9.02 -15.82 26.37
CA LYS A 166 7.98 -15.67 27.40
C LYS A 166 7.82 -14.23 27.85
N LYS A 167 8.91 -13.48 28.01
CA LYS A 167 8.87 -12.06 28.38
C LYS A 167 8.26 -11.20 27.26
N LEU A 168 8.61 -11.47 26.00
CA LEU A 168 8.04 -10.78 24.84
C LEU A 168 6.52 -11.02 24.74
N SER A 169 6.08 -12.27 24.86
CA SER A 169 4.64 -12.62 24.82
C SER A 169 3.85 -11.95 25.95
N ASN A 170 4.47 -11.76 27.12
CA ASN A 170 3.84 -11.08 28.26
C ASN A 170 3.97 -9.55 28.22
N LYS A 171 4.54 -8.97 27.15
CA LYS A 171 4.78 -7.53 27.01
C LYS A 171 5.51 -6.93 28.22
N ALA A 172 6.54 -7.60 28.71
CA ALA A 172 7.31 -7.09 29.84
C ALA A 172 8.03 -5.80 29.43
N ASN A 173 7.78 -4.68 30.12
CA ASN A 173 8.39 -3.36 29.87
C ASN A 173 9.92 -3.28 30.09
N THR A 174 10.59 -4.42 30.28
CA THR A 174 12.02 -4.51 30.59
C THR A 174 12.86 -4.99 29.42
N ILE A 175 12.23 -5.17 28.25
CA ILE A 175 12.90 -5.69 27.05
C ILE A 175 13.20 -4.49 26.14
N PRO A 176 14.47 -4.24 25.83
CA PRO A 176 14.85 -3.25 24.83
C PRO A 176 14.22 -3.54 23.47
N ASP A 177 13.68 -2.51 22.81
CA ASP A 177 13.05 -2.62 21.49
C ASP A 177 13.97 -3.22 20.42
N TYR A 178 15.30 -3.09 20.59
CA TYR A 178 16.33 -3.68 19.72
C TYR A 178 16.03 -5.12 19.28
N PHE A 179 15.52 -5.95 20.19
CA PHE A 179 15.30 -7.37 19.91
C PHE A 179 14.20 -7.61 18.87
N THR A 180 13.31 -6.64 18.64
CA THR A 180 12.19 -6.74 17.69
C THR A 180 12.21 -5.68 16.60
N LEU A 181 13.24 -4.82 16.54
CA LEU A 181 13.42 -3.89 15.42
C LEU A 181 13.71 -4.63 14.11
N PRO A 182 13.02 -4.34 13.00
CA PRO A 182 13.34 -4.93 11.70
C PRO A 182 14.73 -4.51 11.19
N ASP A 183 15.36 -5.33 10.34
CA ASP A 183 16.69 -4.99 9.80
C ASP A 183 16.64 -3.95 8.67
N ASN A 184 15.52 -3.92 7.93
CA ASN A 184 15.24 -3.01 6.83
C ASN A 184 13.73 -2.74 6.74
N ILE A 185 13.37 -1.57 6.25
CA ILE A 185 11.97 -1.15 6.04
C ILE A 185 11.82 -0.72 4.57
N LEU A 186 10.72 -1.12 3.93
CA LEU A 186 10.35 -0.63 2.61
C LEU A 186 8.99 0.07 2.68
N LEU A 187 8.97 1.35 2.35
CA LEU A 187 7.74 2.07 2.07
C LEU A 187 7.38 1.83 0.60
N LEU A 188 6.39 0.97 0.37
CA LEU A 188 5.80 0.81 -0.94
C LEU A 188 4.75 1.90 -1.15
N ASN A 189 5.10 2.93 -1.92
CA ASN A 189 4.27 4.10 -2.14
C ASN A 189 3.50 3.99 -3.46
N PHE A 190 2.17 3.93 -3.35
CA PHE A 190 1.22 3.91 -4.47
C PHE A 190 0.81 5.32 -4.93
N ASN A 191 1.15 6.36 -4.16
CA ASN A 191 0.87 7.74 -4.53
C ASN A 191 1.90 8.27 -5.52
N TYR A 192 1.46 9.16 -6.41
CA TYR A 192 2.35 9.83 -7.38
C TYR A 192 3.18 10.96 -6.76
N THR A 193 2.69 11.55 -5.67
CA THR A 193 3.38 12.65 -4.97
C THR A 193 4.52 12.12 -4.08
N ASN A 194 5.43 13.01 -3.69
CA ASN A 194 6.58 12.71 -2.83
C ASN A 194 6.24 12.73 -1.33
N THR A 195 4.96 12.69 -0.94
CA THR A 195 4.51 12.79 0.46
C THR A 195 5.17 11.73 1.35
N ALA A 196 5.31 10.50 0.84
CA ALA A 196 5.90 9.39 1.58
C ALA A 196 7.40 9.61 1.87
N ASN A 197 8.12 10.37 1.04
CA ASN A 197 9.56 10.61 1.18
C ASN A 197 9.88 11.34 2.50
N PHE A 198 8.97 12.21 2.94
CA PHE A 198 9.14 12.98 4.17
C PHE A 198 9.19 12.10 5.43
N TYR A 199 8.58 10.91 5.41
CA TYR A 199 8.57 10.00 6.57
C TYR A 199 9.88 9.22 6.75
N ILE A 200 10.71 9.15 5.71
CA ILE A 200 11.97 8.39 5.72
C ILE A 200 13.20 9.25 5.45
N GLU A 201 13.05 10.57 5.44
CA GLU A 201 14.13 11.49 5.13
C GLU A 201 15.31 11.30 6.10
N GLY A 202 16.48 10.98 5.52
CA GLY A 202 17.69 10.69 6.27
C GLY A 202 17.68 9.37 7.02
N SER A 203 16.69 8.49 6.83
CA SER A 203 16.69 7.14 7.39
C SER A 203 17.76 6.27 6.74
N PHE A 204 18.44 5.44 7.53
CA PHE A 204 19.38 4.43 7.01
C PHE A 204 18.77 3.02 6.97
N VAL A 205 17.63 2.82 7.62
CA VAL A 205 16.92 1.53 7.68
C VAL A 205 15.77 1.47 6.67
N ALA A 206 15.16 2.60 6.35
CA ALA A 206 13.99 2.67 5.49
C ALA A 206 14.34 3.15 4.08
N ASN A 207 13.85 2.42 3.08
CA ASN A 207 13.87 2.81 1.67
C ASN A 207 12.44 3.02 1.17
N ILE A 208 12.30 3.74 0.05
CA ILE A 208 11.00 3.95 -0.62
C ILE A 208 11.01 3.38 -2.03
N ASN A 209 9.88 2.81 -2.43
CA ASN A 209 9.62 2.38 -3.79
C ASN A 209 8.33 3.04 -4.29
N HIS A 210 8.46 3.88 -5.31
CA HIS A 210 7.34 4.54 -5.98
C HIS A 210 6.80 3.63 -7.08
N ILE A 211 5.92 2.69 -6.70
CA ILE A 211 5.54 1.60 -7.59
C ILE A 211 4.84 2.07 -8.86
N HIS A 212 4.14 3.20 -8.79
CA HIS A 212 3.46 3.85 -9.92
C HIS A 212 4.25 5.01 -10.55
N GLY A 213 5.56 5.11 -10.30
CA GLY A 213 6.39 6.19 -10.83
C GLY A 213 6.29 7.49 -10.03
N VAL A 214 6.92 8.54 -10.55
CA VAL A 214 7.05 9.85 -9.88
C VAL A 214 6.68 11.01 -10.81
N LEU A 215 6.09 12.08 -10.26
CA LEU A 215 5.68 13.26 -11.03
C LEU A 215 6.85 14.00 -11.70
N ALA A 216 8.07 13.89 -11.16
CA ALA A 216 9.28 14.46 -11.78
C ALA A 216 9.63 13.81 -13.12
N THR A 217 9.07 12.64 -13.40
CA THR A 217 9.27 11.84 -14.61
C THR A 217 7.88 11.38 -15.08
N PRO A 218 7.05 12.29 -15.65
CA PRO A 218 5.64 12.02 -16.00
C PRO A 218 5.40 10.77 -16.84
N GLU A 219 6.35 10.40 -17.69
CA GLU A 219 6.34 9.19 -18.50
C GLU A 219 6.37 7.90 -17.66
N SER A 220 6.96 7.95 -16.46
CA SER A 220 7.02 6.82 -15.53
C SER A 220 5.71 6.55 -14.80
N VAL A 221 4.75 7.49 -14.86
CA VAL A 221 3.48 7.38 -14.15
C VAL A 221 2.67 6.21 -14.69
N ILE A 222 2.37 5.23 -13.84
CA ILE A 222 1.55 4.06 -14.19
C ILE A 222 0.12 4.35 -13.73
N PHE A 223 -0.81 4.46 -14.68
CA PHE A 223 -2.23 4.73 -14.44
C PHE A 223 -3.07 3.83 -15.36
N GLY A 224 -3.84 2.92 -14.78
CA GLY A 224 -4.49 1.84 -15.54
C GLY A 224 -5.02 0.71 -14.66
N TYR A 225 -5.34 -0.43 -15.24
CA TYR A 225 -5.97 -1.54 -14.50
C TYR A 225 -4.97 -2.65 -14.18
N GLY A 226 -5.26 -3.49 -13.17
CA GLY A 226 -4.28 -4.45 -12.65
C GLY A 226 -4.88 -5.67 -11.96
N ASP A 227 -5.94 -6.25 -12.56
CA ASP A 227 -6.55 -7.50 -12.09
C ASP A 227 -6.36 -8.64 -13.09
N GLU A 228 -5.22 -9.35 -12.99
CA GLU A 228 -4.96 -10.57 -13.78
C GLU A 228 -5.76 -11.78 -13.28
N LEU A 229 -6.28 -11.71 -12.05
CA LEU A 229 -7.03 -12.81 -11.43
C LEU A 229 -8.51 -12.78 -11.85
N ASP A 230 -8.96 -11.75 -12.57
CA ASP A 230 -10.29 -11.69 -13.16
C ASP A 230 -10.38 -12.65 -14.35
N SER A 231 -11.43 -13.49 -14.38
CA SER A 231 -11.73 -14.37 -15.51
C SER A 231 -11.90 -13.62 -16.83
N ASP A 232 -12.31 -12.35 -16.80
CA ASP A 232 -12.45 -11.53 -17.99
C ASP A 232 -11.09 -11.10 -18.56
N TYR A 233 -10.02 -11.06 -17.76
CA TYR A 233 -8.68 -10.74 -18.25
C TYR A 233 -8.20 -11.77 -19.27
N GLU A 234 -8.46 -13.06 -19.03
CA GLU A 234 -8.15 -14.13 -19.99
C GLU A 234 -8.94 -13.96 -21.30
N LYS A 235 -10.17 -13.45 -21.25
CA LYS A 235 -10.94 -13.12 -22.45
C LYS A 235 -10.26 -12.00 -23.23
N LEU A 236 -9.86 -10.91 -22.57
CA LEU A 236 -9.15 -9.80 -23.21
C LEU A 236 -7.87 -10.27 -23.90
N LYS A 237 -7.08 -11.11 -23.23
CA LYS A 237 -5.85 -11.69 -23.79
C LYS A 237 -6.11 -12.59 -25.00
N SER A 238 -7.20 -13.36 -24.97
CA SER A 238 -7.58 -14.27 -26.07
C SER A 238 -7.98 -13.56 -27.36
N LEU A 239 -8.32 -12.27 -27.30
CA LEU A 239 -8.64 -11.45 -28.48
C LEU A 239 -7.42 -11.17 -29.38
N ASN A 240 -6.20 -11.41 -28.88
CA ASN A 240 -4.95 -11.20 -29.62
C ASN A 240 -4.82 -9.79 -30.22
N ASN A 241 -5.35 -8.79 -29.50
CA ASN A 241 -5.20 -7.37 -29.83
C ASN A 241 -4.53 -6.66 -28.65
N ASN A 242 -3.31 -6.17 -28.88
CA ASN A 242 -2.48 -5.53 -27.86
C ASN A 242 -3.09 -4.24 -27.31
N ASP A 243 -4.01 -3.60 -28.03
CA ASP A 243 -4.69 -2.40 -27.57
C ASP A 243 -5.49 -2.67 -26.28
N PHE A 244 -5.99 -3.90 -26.07
CA PHE A 244 -6.64 -4.28 -24.81
C PHE A 244 -5.69 -4.42 -23.63
N LEU A 245 -4.37 -4.46 -23.86
CA LEU A 245 -3.35 -4.66 -22.83
C LEU A 245 -2.49 -3.40 -22.61
N GLN A 246 -2.74 -2.33 -23.37
CA GLN A 246 -1.93 -1.13 -23.43
C GLN A 246 -1.74 -0.46 -22.05
N ASN A 247 -2.79 -0.46 -21.23
CA ASN A 247 -2.81 0.18 -19.90
C ASN A 247 -2.83 -0.84 -18.74
N MET A 248 -2.36 -2.07 -19.00
CA MET A 248 -2.23 -3.10 -17.96
C MET A 248 -1.04 -2.80 -17.06
N LYS A 249 -1.28 -2.58 -15.76
CA LYS A 249 -0.24 -2.20 -14.78
C LYS A 249 0.89 -3.22 -14.70
N SER A 250 0.59 -4.51 -14.73
CA SER A 250 1.61 -5.57 -14.64
C SER A 250 2.59 -5.56 -15.81
N ILE A 251 2.13 -5.20 -17.00
CA ILE A 251 2.99 -4.99 -18.17
C ILE A 251 3.77 -3.67 -18.00
N LYS A 252 3.10 -2.60 -17.56
CA LYS A 252 3.73 -1.30 -17.31
C LYS A 252 4.82 -1.34 -16.23
N TYR A 253 4.71 -2.23 -15.25
CA TYR A 253 5.75 -2.46 -14.26
C TYR A 253 7.08 -2.94 -14.85
N LEU A 254 7.10 -3.48 -16.08
CA LEU A 254 8.32 -3.85 -16.78
C LEU A 254 9.05 -2.66 -17.42
N GLU A 255 8.41 -1.49 -17.52
CA GLU A 255 9.00 -0.28 -18.09
C GLU A 255 9.97 0.41 -17.11
N SER A 256 10.06 -0.05 -15.85
CA SER A 256 11.00 0.44 -14.85
C SER A 256 11.48 -0.68 -13.91
N ASP A 257 12.55 -0.42 -13.15
CA ASP A 257 13.10 -1.40 -12.20
C ASP A 257 12.35 -1.44 -10.86
N ASN A 258 11.29 -0.65 -10.68
CA ASN A 258 10.59 -0.50 -9.40
C ASN A 258 9.96 -1.81 -8.93
N TYR A 259 9.26 -2.53 -9.79
CA TYR A 259 8.65 -3.81 -9.43
C TYR A 259 9.71 -4.88 -9.14
N ARG A 260 10.80 -4.91 -9.91
CA ARG A 260 11.92 -5.84 -9.65
C ARG A 260 12.59 -5.56 -8.31
N LYS A 261 12.81 -4.29 -7.95
CA LYS A 261 13.32 -3.90 -6.61
C LYS A 261 12.39 -4.32 -5.48
N LEU A 262 11.07 -4.25 -5.68
CA LEU A 262 10.08 -4.76 -4.72
C LEU A 262 10.23 -6.27 -4.53
N LEU A 263 10.32 -7.04 -5.62
CA LEU A 263 10.52 -8.49 -5.54
C LEU A 263 11.84 -8.85 -4.84
N LEU A 264 12.94 -8.17 -5.17
CA LEU A 264 14.23 -8.36 -4.51
C LEU A 264 14.15 -8.10 -3.00
N PHE A 265 13.41 -7.08 -2.57
CA PHE A 265 13.17 -6.83 -1.15
C PHE A 265 12.37 -7.97 -0.51
N ALA A 266 11.26 -8.38 -1.13
CA ALA A 266 10.40 -9.46 -0.62
C ALA A 266 11.12 -10.82 -0.54
N ASP A 267 12.02 -11.11 -1.47
CA ASP A 267 12.82 -12.34 -1.49
C ASP A 267 13.97 -12.33 -0.48
N SER A 268 14.41 -11.16 -0.02
CA SER A 268 15.62 -11.02 0.82
C SER A 268 15.51 -11.62 2.22
N ALA A 269 14.33 -11.57 2.84
CA ALA A 269 14.08 -12.03 4.20
C ALA A 269 12.58 -12.18 4.50
N PRO A 270 12.17 -12.90 5.56
CA PRO A 270 10.82 -12.85 6.10
C PRO A 270 10.38 -11.42 6.42
N PHE A 271 9.13 -11.06 6.09
CA PHE A 271 8.63 -9.70 6.26
C PHE A 271 7.17 -9.66 6.73
N GLN A 272 6.82 -8.57 7.40
CA GLN A 272 5.47 -8.20 7.78
C GLN A 272 5.01 -7.00 6.94
N ILE A 273 3.77 -7.03 6.46
CA ILE A 273 3.17 -5.92 5.71
C ILE A 273 2.31 -5.09 6.65
N TYR A 274 2.52 -3.77 6.63
CA TYR A 274 1.63 -2.80 7.23
C TYR A 274 0.79 -2.14 6.13
N ILE A 275 -0.54 -2.18 6.26
CA ILE A 275 -1.46 -1.54 5.31
C ILE A 275 -1.96 -0.25 5.93
N MET A 276 -1.57 0.87 5.31
CA MET A 276 -1.84 2.23 5.79
C MET A 276 -2.50 3.05 4.68
N GLY A 277 -3.79 3.36 4.83
CA GLY A 277 -4.51 4.23 3.89
C GLY A 277 -4.61 3.71 2.44
N HIS A 278 -4.32 2.43 2.20
CA HIS A 278 -4.49 1.77 0.90
C HIS A 278 -5.80 0.99 0.91
N SER A 279 -6.62 1.15 -0.13
CA SER A 279 -7.94 0.51 -0.23
C SER A 279 -7.87 -1.00 -0.43
N CYS A 280 -6.71 -1.54 -0.81
CA CYS A 280 -6.51 -2.92 -1.28
C CYS A 280 -7.48 -3.29 -2.41
N GLY A 281 -7.80 -2.30 -3.25
CA GLY A 281 -8.75 -2.41 -4.35
C GLY A 281 -8.27 -3.26 -5.51
N ILE A 282 -9.17 -3.44 -6.48
CA ILE A 282 -8.99 -4.33 -7.63
C ILE A 282 -7.83 -3.87 -8.54
N SER A 283 -7.58 -2.56 -8.62
CA SER A 283 -6.61 -2.02 -9.56
C SER A 283 -5.15 -2.40 -9.28
N ASP A 284 -4.81 -2.80 -8.04
CA ASP A 284 -3.47 -3.25 -7.65
C ASP A 284 -3.44 -4.75 -7.29
N ARG A 285 -4.50 -5.49 -7.64
CA ARG A 285 -4.77 -6.82 -7.11
C ARG A 285 -3.67 -7.83 -7.40
N THR A 286 -3.15 -7.87 -8.62
CA THR A 286 -2.06 -8.77 -8.99
C THR A 286 -0.81 -8.54 -8.13
N LEU A 287 -0.45 -7.27 -7.89
CA LEU A 287 0.71 -6.92 -7.09
C LEU A 287 0.50 -7.29 -5.62
N LEU A 288 -0.66 -6.95 -5.06
CA LEU A 288 -1.00 -7.26 -3.67
C LEU A 288 -1.05 -8.76 -3.44
N ASN A 289 -1.66 -9.53 -4.34
CA ASN A 289 -1.67 -10.99 -4.27
C ASN A 289 -0.24 -11.57 -4.23
N THR A 290 0.64 -11.07 -5.09
CA THR A 290 2.06 -11.48 -5.12
C THR A 290 2.73 -11.29 -3.76
N LEU A 291 2.51 -10.15 -3.10
CA LEU A 291 3.09 -9.86 -1.78
C LEU A 291 2.42 -10.67 -0.66
N PHE A 292 1.10 -10.74 -0.66
CA PHE A 292 0.30 -11.38 0.39
C PHE A 292 0.51 -12.89 0.45
N GLU A 293 0.61 -13.53 -0.72
CA GLU A 293 0.87 -14.97 -0.84
C GLU A 293 2.36 -15.31 -0.95
N HIS A 294 3.25 -14.31 -0.90
CA HIS A 294 4.69 -14.54 -0.89
C HIS A 294 5.09 -15.46 0.28
N LYS A 295 6.02 -16.39 0.02
CA LYS A 295 6.52 -17.37 1.00
C LYS A 295 7.15 -16.70 2.23
N ASN A 296 7.74 -15.52 2.04
CA ASN A 296 8.37 -14.74 3.11
C ASN A 296 7.40 -13.77 3.81
N CYS A 297 6.16 -13.60 3.32
CA CYS A 297 5.17 -12.77 3.99
C CYS A 297 4.59 -13.54 5.18
N ILE A 298 4.93 -13.13 6.40
CA ILE A 298 4.58 -13.81 7.65
C ILE A 298 3.48 -13.11 8.44
N SER A 299 3.05 -11.91 8.04
CA SER A 299 1.98 -11.17 8.70
C SER A 299 1.51 -9.99 7.84
N ILE A 300 0.22 -9.65 7.92
CA ILE A 300 -0.40 -8.50 7.27
C ILE A 300 -1.26 -7.76 8.30
N LYS A 301 -0.82 -6.56 8.70
CA LYS A 301 -1.46 -5.73 9.71
C LYS A 301 -2.18 -4.54 9.08
N PRO A 302 -3.52 -4.54 9.02
CA PRO A 302 -4.27 -3.38 8.57
C PRO A 302 -4.44 -2.33 9.68
N PHE A 303 -4.14 -1.07 9.34
CA PHE A 303 -4.52 0.08 10.16
C PHE A 303 -5.82 0.67 9.62
N TYR A 304 -6.82 0.78 10.50
CA TYR A 304 -8.18 1.17 10.11
C TYR A 304 -8.50 2.60 10.53
N TYR A 305 -9.52 3.21 9.94
CA TYR A 305 -10.04 4.52 10.33
C TYR A 305 -11.19 4.36 11.30
N GLN A 306 -11.12 5.07 12.43
CA GLN A 306 -12.23 5.18 13.38
C GLN A 306 -13.17 6.29 12.90
N ILE A 307 -14.43 5.93 12.59
CA ILE A 307 -15.46 6.87 12.10
C ILE A 307 -16.24 7.45 13.29
N SER A 308 -16.60 6.60 14.25
CA SER A 308 -17.26 6.95 15.52
C SER A 308 -16.82 5.97 16.62
N ASP A 309 -17.27 6.15 17.86
CA ASP A 309 -16.90 5.24 18.96
C ASP A 309 -17.32 3.78 18.72
N THR A 310 -18.30 3.57 17.84
CA THR A 310 -18.86 2.25 17.53
C THR A 310 -18.60 1.79 16.10
N GLU A 311 -18.05 2.66 15.25
CA GLU A 311 -17.92 2.41 13.81
C GLU A 311 -16.50 2.67 13.33
N ASP A 312 -15.98 1.71 12.57
CA ASP A 312 -14.70 1.77 11.88
C ASP A 312 -14.78 1.03 10.55
N ASN A 313 -13.79 1.25 9.69
CA ASN A 313 -13.72 0.62 8.38
C ASN A 313 -12.86 -0.65 8.34
N TYR A 314 -12.57 -1.28 9.48
CA TYR A 314 -11.72 -2.48 9.51
C TYR A 314 -12.29 -3.61 8.64
N LEU A 315 -13.61 -3.83 8.73
CA LEU A 315 -14.27 -4.90 7.97
C LEU A 315 -14.14 -4.70 6.46
N GLU A 316 -14.30 -3.45 6.00
CA GLU A 316 -14.12 -3.08 4.59
C GLU A 316 -12.69 -3.37 4.12
N ILE A 317 -11.69 -2.97 4.90
CA ILE A 317 -10.28 -3.22 4.57
C ILE A 317 -10.01 -4.73 4.46
N VAL A 318 -10.47 -5.54 5.43
CA VAL A 318 -10.25 -7.00 5.40
C VAL A 318 -11.01 -7.67 4.25
N GLN A 319 -12.20 -7.19 3.90
CA GLN A 319 -12.92 -7.66 2.71
C GLN A 319 -12.12 -7.38 1.43
N ASN A 320 -11.55 -6.18 1.29
CA ASN A 320 -10.68 -5.85 0.17
C ASN A 320 -9.42 -6.71 0.16
N ILE A 321 -8.73 -6.87 1.29
CA ILE A 321 -7.59 -7.77 1.43
C ILE A 321 -7.96 -9.19 0.99
N SER A 322 -9.12 -9.72 1.40
CA SER A 322 -9.55 -11.08 1.06
C SER A 322 -9.65 -11.33 -0.45
N ARG A 323 -10.02 -10.31 -1.23
CA ARG A 323 -10.12 -10.42 -2.69
C ARG A 323 -8.75 -10.60 -3.35
N ASN A 324 -7.68 -10.23 -2.64
CA ASN A 324 -6.29 -10.37 -3.09
C ASN A 324 -5.68 -11.73 -2.69
N PHE A 325 -6.45 -12.67 -2.14
CA PHE A 325 -5.99 -14.02 -1.81
C PHE A 325 -6.65 -15.08 -2.70
N ASN A 326 -5.87 -16.07 -3.11
CA ASN A 326 -6.37 -17.32 -3.68
C ASN A 326 -6.56 -18.37 -2.58
N ASN A 327 -5.68 -18.36 -1.57
CA ASN A 327 -5.71 -19.26 -0.42
C ASN A 327 -6.29 -18.58 0.82
N MET A 328 -7.58 -18.82 1.07
CA MET A 328 -8.29 -18.26 2.23
C MET A 328 -7.79 -18.78 3.58
N GLN A 329 -7.15 -19.95 3.64
CA GLN A 329 -6.52 -20.42 4.87
C GLN A 329 -5.26 -19.61 5.19
N ALA A 330 -4.44 -19.33 4.17
CA ALA A 330 -3.28 -18.45 4.31
C ALA A 330 -3.69 -17.02 4.71
N MET A 331 -4.80 -16.50 4.16
CA MET A 331 -5.35 -15.21 4.57
C MET A 331 -5.67 -15.18 6.07
N ARG A 332 -6.43 -16.17 6.56
CA ARG A 332 -6.83 -16.24 7.99
C ARG A 332 -5.65 -16.43 8.94
N ASP A 333 -4.56 -17.01 8.47
CA ASP A 333 -3.32 -17.14 9.24
C ASP A 333 -2.54 -15.81 9.27
N LYS A 334 -2.38 -15.16 8.11
CA LYS A 334 -1.49 -13.98 7.95
C LYS A 334 -2.13 -12.66 8.36
N VAL A 335 -3.44 -12.47 8.16
CA VAL A 335 -4.10 -11.19 8.44
C VAL A 335 -4.31 -11.05 9.95
N VAL A 336 -3.70 -10.01 10.53
CA VAL A 336 -3.73 -9.75 11.97
C VAL A 336 -5.16 -9.51 12.43
N ASN A 337 -5.54 -10.12 13.55
CA ASN A 337 -6.86 -9.92 14.14
C ASN A 337 -7.08 -8.46 14.56
N LYS A 338 -8.31 -7.95 14.38
CA LYS A 338 -8.72 -6.60 14.79
C LYS A 338 -8.31 -6.26 16.22
N THR A 339 -8.37 -7.21 17.15
CA THR A 339 -8.00 -7.00 18.57
C THR A 339 -6.54 -6.59 18.78
N PHE A 340 -5.68 -6.84 17.79
CA PHE A 340 -4.26 -6.46 17.80
C PHE A 340 -3.94 -5.32 16.82
N CYS A 341 -4.93 -4.86 16.04
CA CYS A 341 -4.80 -3.72 15.14
C CYS A 341 -5.06 -2.41 15.88
N LYS A 342 -4.60 -1.30 15.29
CA LYS A 342 -4.75 0.06 15.84
C LYS A 342 -5.38 0.97 14.78
N PRO A 343 -6.11 2.02 15.20
CA PRO A 343 -6.60 3.01 14.26
C PRO A 343 -5.43 3.84 13.67
N PHE A 344 -5.48 4.12 12.38
CA PHE A 344 -4.51 4.96 11.64
C PHE A 344 -4.67 6.47 11.94
N SER A 345 -5.84 6.86 12.44
CA SER A 345 -6.09 8.17 13.02
C SER A 345 -7.15 8.05 14.10
N VAL A 346 -6.90 8.65 15.26
CA VAL A 346 -7.94 8.97 16.24
C VAL A 346 -8.53 10.32 15.83
N LYS A 347 -9.84 10.54 16.02
CA LYS A 347 -10.45 11.86 15.78
C LYS A 347 -9.64 12.94 16.50
N SER A 348 -9.25 13.98 15.76
CA SER A 348 -8.87 15.29 16.28
C SER A 348 -10.10 16.07 16.70
#